data_AF-A0A934FHJ6-F1
#
_entry.id   AF-A0A934FHJ6-F1
#
_cell.length_a   1.000
_cell.length_b   1.000
_cell.length_c   1.000
_cell.angle_alpha   90.00
_cell.angle_beta   90.00
_cell.angle_gamma   90.00
#
_symmetry.space_group_name_H-M   'P 1'
#
loop_
_entity.id
_entity.type
_entity.pdbx_description
1 polymer ?
#
loop_
_entity_poly.entity_id
_entity_poly.type
_entity_poly.pdbx_seq_one_letter_code
_entity_poly.pdbx_strand_id
1 'polypeptide(L)'
;MKLLIHQPRSARAGSVLVVTLLIAMVIGITLAAFMDLSSAQHRSVVRSGVWNSCIPMAESGLEEALTHVFLNSSNLASQGWTMTTTGLAMSNGVSLTGTLYYKSRVLNGGNFIAAIQSGSTPTITVQGNLPKPLSSADMISRTIEVRTVGGALFARGLVARGTIDWNGNILADSFDSQNPAYSTGGLYDASKRKDNGSIGSVEGNVDVGANGTIYGTAGTGPTGTITTGPHGAVGDASYIAGGGTGVQTGHSQNDLNVSFPDATVPFTTGYTIPSGGNVTNITIITNTSAATSLSYPSTYVGTVSSNRPTSSTYPSGTTYPVSTNVTATVGKGKGATTTYTTNFTYTQFAYNTNSYTTNSSVAYYDAILDNGDYYLSGINNENVLIRGNARLHVAGSVSESGGKAIAVANSGTLQMWVGGSISLSGQAAINATGDAQRMMVYGLPTCTSASFGGNAAWTGTLYAPQAALTFNGGGMDTVDFIGAAIVGSAQLNGHFSFHYDENLGRNGPSASFIIDSWVEL
;
A
#
# COMPACT_ATOMS: atom_id res chain seq x y z
N MET A 1 31.19 -44.59 118.07
CA MET A 1 31.49 -44.74 116.62
C MET A 1 30.24 -45.25 115.92
N LYS A 2 29.55 -44.44 115.11
CA LYS A 2 28.51 -44.88 114.18
C LYS A 2 28.64 -44.04 112.91
N LEU A 3 28.98 -44.72 111.82
CA LEU A 3 29.23 -44.19 110.48
C LEU A 3 27.98 -43.49 109.91
N LEU A 4 28.17 -42.29 109.37
CA LEU A 4 27.21 -41.63 108.49
C LEU A 4 27.41 -42.16 107.05
N ILE A 5 26.38 -42.83 106.53
CA ILE A 5 26.32 -43.32 105.15
C ILE A 5 26.06 -42.12 104.23
N HIS A 6 27.01 -41.85 103.33
CA HIS A 6 26.92 -40.82 102.29
C HIS A 6 26.13 -41.40 101.09
N GLN A 7 25.03 -40.75 100.68
CA GLN A 7 24.32 -41.12 99.46
C GLN A 7 25.06 -40.60 98.21
N PRO A 8 25.24 -41.43 97.16
CA PRO A 8 25.86 -40.98 95.91
C PRO A 8 24.94 -40.04 95.12
N ARG A 9 25.40 -38.81 94.87
CA ARG A 9 24.72 -37.83 93.98
C ARG A 9 24.81 -38.28 92.51
N SER A 10 23.70 -38.13 91.78
CA SER A 10 23.41 -38.81 90.52
C SER A 10 24.22 -38.31 89.30
N ALA A 11 25.04 -39.17 88.71
CA ALA A 11 25.65 -38.97 87.39
C ALA A 11 24.63 -38.87 86.23
N ARG A 12 23.36 -39.21 86.47
CA ARG A 12 22.27 -39.18 85.47
C ARG A 12 21.81 -37.75 85.12
N ALA A 13 21.93 -36.78 86.02
CA ALA A 13 21.41 -35.43 85.81
C ALA A 13 22.25 -34.57 84.84
N GLY A 14 23.58 -34.73 84.84
CA GLY A 14 24.48 -34.00 83.93
C GLY A 14 24.40 -34.49 82.48
N SER A 15 24.18 -35.79 82.28
CA SER A 15 23.99 -36.37 80.94
C SER A 15 22.71 -35.89 80.27
N VAL A 16 21.61 -35.75 81.02
CA VAL A 16 20.34 -35.22 80.49
C VAL A 16 20.49 -33.76 80.03
N LEU A 17 21.17 -32.92 80.80
CA LEU A 17 21.40 -31.52 80.42
C LEU A 17 22.16 -31.39 79.10
N VAL A 18 23.26 -32.14 78.93
CA VAL A 18 24.07 -32.11 77.70
C VAL A 18 23.27 -32.59 76.50
N VAL A 19 22.48 -33.67 76.65
CA VAL A 19 21.61 -34.16 75.58
C VAL A 19 20.54 -33.13 75.21
N THR A 20 19.90 -32.47 76.18
CA THR A 20 18.91 -31.43 75.90
C THR A 20 19.50 -30.21 75.19
N LEU A 21 20.74 -29.82 75.53
CA LEU A 21 21.43 -28.69 74.90
C LEU A 21 21.87 -29.02 73.47
N LEU A 22 22.33 -30.25 73.22
CA LEU A 22 22.65 -30.71 71.87
C LEU A 22 21.40 -30.79 70.98
N ILE A 23 20.29 -31.30 71.50
CA ILE A 23 19.01 -31.33 70.77
C ILE A 23 18.54 -29.90 70.46
N ALA A 24 18.60 -28.99 71.44
CA ALA A 24 18.25 -27.58 71.25
C ALA A 24 19.16 -26.90 70.21
N MET A 25 20.46 -27.19 70.21
CA MET A 25 21.41 -26.67 69.22
C MET A 25 21.09 -27.17 67.82
N VAL A 26 20.81 -28.47 67.66
CA VAL A 26 20.42 -29.05 66.36
C VAL A 26 19.13 -28.41 65.86
N ILE A 27 18.11 -28.25 66.72
CA ILE A 27 16.86 -27.58 66.36
C ILE A 27 17.10 -26.10 65.99
N GLY A 28 17.97 -25.40 66.71
CA GLY A 28 18.30 -24.01 66.42
C GLY A 28 18.97 -23.84 65.05
N ILE A 29 19.92 -24.73 64.71
CA ILE A 29 20.61 -24.72 63.42
C ILE A 29 19.64 -25.09 62.29
N THR A 30 18.79 -26.10 62.47
CA THR A 30 17.82 -26.50 61.44
C THR A 30 16.77 -25.42 61.20
N LEU A 31 16.29 -24.74 62.25
CA LEU A 31 15.35 -23.62 62.12
C LEU A 31 15.99 -22.43 61.40
N ALA A 32 17.24 -22.07 61.75
CA ALA A 32 17.96 -21.00 61.07
C ALA A 32 18.17 -21.32 59.59
N ALA A 33 18.58 -22.55 59.26
CA ALA A 33 18.73 -23.00 57.88
C ALA A 33 17.40 -22.99 57.12
N PHE A 34 16.30 -23.42 57.76
CA PHE A 34 14.97 -23.39 57.15
C PHE A 34 14.48 -21.96 56.90
N MET A 35 14.71 -21.05 57.85
CA MET A 35 14.35 -19.65 57.70
C MET A 35 15.14 -18.99 56.57
N ASP A 36 16.43 -19.28 56.43
CA ASP A 36 17.23 -18.76 55.33
C ASP A 36 16.75 -19.29 53.97
N LEU A 37 16.49 -20.61 53.89
CA LEU A 37 15.91 -21.24 52.69
C LEU A 37 14.54 -20.64 52.33
N SER A 38 13.65 -20.47 53.30
CA SER A 38 12.33 -19.87 53.09
C SER A 38 12.44 -18.42 52.64
N SER A 39 13.38 -17.65 53.20
CA SER A 39 13.65 -16.28 52.76
C SER A 39 14.18 -16.21 51.33
N ALA A 40 15.06 -17.15 50.96
CA ALA A 40 15.61 -17.25 49.61
C ALA A 40 14.52 -17.66 48.60
N GLN A 41 13.66 -18.62 48.95
CA GLN A 41 12.50 -19.01 48.17
C GLN A 41 11.54 -17.83 47.96
N HIS A 42 11.20 -17.10 49.03
CA HIS A 42 10.36 -15.92 48.93
C HIS A 42 10.98 -14.86 48.01
N ARG A 43 12.27 -14.55 48.16
CA ARG A 43 12.97 -13.60 47.27
C ARG A 43 12.96 -14.07 45.81
N SER A 44 13.13 -15.36 45.56
CA SER A 44 13.07 -15.95 44.22
C SER A 44 11.68 -15.79 43.60
N VAL A 45 10.62 -16.12 44.35
CA VAL A 45 9.23 -16.02 43.88
C VAL A 45 8.86 -14.57 43.57
N VAL A 46 9.15 -13.62 44.47
CA VAL A 46 8.83 -12.21 44.22
C VAL A 46 9.63 -11.66 43.03
N ARG A 47 10.92 -12.03 42.90
CA ARG A 47 11.72 -11.64 41.72
C ARG A 47 11.10 -12.17 40.42
N SER A 48 10.65 -13.42 40.39
CA SER A 48 9.98 -14.00 39.22
C SER A 48 8.66 -13.30 38.91
N GLY A 49 7.91 -12.87 39.94
CA GLY A 49 6.70 -12.06 39.76
C GLY A 49 6.98 -10.69 39.12
N VAL A 50 8.01 -9.98 39.59
CA VAL A 50 8.44 -8.71 38.99
C VAL A 50 8.94 -8.93 37.56
N TRP A 51 9.73 -9.97 37.32
CA TRP A 51 10.22 -10.31 35.99
C TRP A 51 9.08 -10.55 34.98
N ASN A 52 8.02 -11.28 35.37
CA ASN A 52 6.83 -11.42 34.54
C ASN A 52 6.09 -10.09 34.32
N SER A 53 6.06 -9.23 35.33
CA SER A 53 5.40 -7.92 35.27
C SER A 53 6.14 -6.89 34.38
N CYS A 54 7.40 -7.15 34.01
CA CYS A 54 8.14 -6.30 33.07
C CYS A 54 7.57 -6.37 31.65
N ILE A 55 6.87 -7.45 31.27
CA ILE A 55 6.27 -7.57 29.93
C ILE A 55 5.15 -6.55 29.71
N PRO A 56 4.13 -6.43 30.58
CA PRO A 56 3.13 -5.37 30.44
C PRO A 56 3.74 -3.96 30.38
N MET A 57 4.85 -3.73 31.09
CA MET A 57 5.59 -2.46 30.99
C MET A 57 6.22 -2.28 29.60
N ALA A 58 6.82 -3.33 29.03
CA ALA A 58 7.33 -3.30 27.66
C ALA A 58 6.20 -3.15 26.62
N GLU A 59 5.06 -3.80 26.80
CA GLU A 59 3.87 -3.65 25.95
C GLU A 59 3.38 -2.20 25.93
N SER A 60 3.38 -1.51 27.07
CA SER A 60 2.99 -0.09 27.11
C SER A 60 3.93 0.81 26.27
N GLY A 61 5.23 0.50 26.23
CA GLY A 61 6.17 1.21 25.38
C GLY A 61 6.04 0.82 23.91
N LEU A 62 5.66 -0.42 23.62
CA LEU A 62 5.35 -0.90 22.27
C LEU A 62 4.14 -0.16 21.70
N GLU A 63 3.06 -0.01 22.47
CA GLU A 63 1.87 0.73 22.06
C GLU A 63 2.19 2.20 21.73
N GLU A 64 3.04 2.84 22.54
CA GLU A 64 3.48 4.20 22.25
C GLU A 64 4.34 4.27 20.98
N ALA A 65 5.23 3.29 20.77
CA ALA A 65 6.04 3.21 19.56
C ALA A 65 5.18 3.01 18.31
N LEU A 66 4.23 2.06 18.33
CA LEU A 66 3.33 1.79 17.22
C LEU A 66 2.46 3.01 16.89
N THR A 67 1.93 3.69 17.91
CA THR A 67 1.16 4.93 17.73
C THR A 67 2.00 6.00 17.04
N HIS A 68 3.25 6.16 17.45
CA HIS A 68 4.14 7.16 16.90
C HIS A 68 4.48 6.89 15.43
N VAL A 69 4.83 5.63 15.11
CA VAL A 69 5.12 5.20 13.75
C VAL A 69 3.89 5.33 12.84
N PHE A 70 2.69 5.12 13.38
CA PHE A 70 1.43 5.34 12.66
C PHE A 70 1.20 6.81 12.29
N LEU A 71 1.48 7.74 13.22
CA LEU A 71 1.21 9.17 13.01
C LEU A 71 2.25 9.87 12.13
N ASN A 72 3.51 9.42 12.15
CA ASN A 72 4.58 10.08 11.42
C ASN A 72 5.66 9.11 10.93
N SER A 73 5.86 9.05 9.61
CA SER A 73 6.86 8.20 8.97
C SER A 73 8.12 8.92 8.49
N SER A 74 8.16 10.26 8.55
CA SER A 74 9.22 11.07 7.92
C SER A 74 10.03 11.93 8.90
N ASN A 75 9.41 12.41 10.00
CA ASN A 75 10.10 13.15 11.06
C ASN A 75 9.60 12.73 12.45
N LEU A 76 10.14 11.61 12.89
CA LEU A 76 9.86 10.99 14.19
C LEU A 76 10.37 11.85 15.38
N ALA A 77 11.22 12.87 15.17
CA ALA A 77 11.62 13.77 16.27
C ALA A 77 10.52 14.79 16.65
N SER A 78 9.54 15.01 15.77
CA SER A 78 8.52 16.06 15.94
C SER A 78 7.52 15.81 17.07
N GLN A 79 7.43 14.58 17.61
CA GLN A 79 6.45 14.18 18.63
C GLN A 79 7.10 13.81 19.98
N GLY A 80 8.25 14.42 20.27
CA GLY A 80 8.95 14.26 21.55
C GLY A 80 9.75 12.96 21.69
N TRP A 81 10.12 12.33 20.58
CA TRP A 81 11.12 11.26 20.55
C TRP A 81 12.50 11.84 20.26
N THR A 82 13.53 11.22 20.83
CA THR A 82 14.92 11.64 20.63
C THR A 82 15.57 10.80 19.53
N MET A 83 16.14 11.46 18.53
CA MET A 83 16.92 10.78 17.49
C MET A 83 18.36 10.57 17.97
N THR A 84 18.93 9.40 17.71
CA THR A 84 20.35 9.11 17.85
C THR A 84 20.86 8.46 16.56
N THR A 85 22.08 8.80 16.15
CA THR A 85 22.72 8.25 14.94
C THR A 85 23.74 7.15 15.26
N THR A 86 24.11 7.00 16.53
CA THR A 86 25.15 6.07 17.00
C THR A 86 24.60 4.83 17.69
N GLY A 87 23.28 4.76 17.88
CA GLY A 87 22.61 3.67 18.59
C GLY A 87 22.20 4.01 20.02
N LEU A 88 21.71 3.00 20.74
CA LEU A 88 21.20 3.09 22.12
C LEU A 88 21.59 1.84 22.92
N ALA A 89 22.19 2.03 24.08
CA ALA A 89 22.45 0.97 25.04
C ALA A 89 21.30 0.85 26.03
N MET A 90 20.73 -0.34 26.14
CA MET A 90 19.68 -0.66 27.10
C MET A 90 20.27 -1.24 28.38
N SER A 91 19.54 -1.10 29.50
CA SER A 91 20.07 -1.46 30.83
C SER A 91 20.34 -2.96 31.05
N ASN A 92 19.81 -3.82 30.18
CA ASN A 92 20.00 -5.27 30.24
C ASN A 92 21.18 -5.76 29.37
N GLY A 93 21.97 -4.84 28.79
CA GLY A 93 23.13 -5.16 27.95
C GLY A 93 22.82 -5.22 26.44
N VAL A 94 21.55 -5.13 26.04
CA VAL A 94 21.18 -5.01 24.61
C VAL A 94 21.67 -3.67 24.07
N SER A 95 22.40 -3.71 22.95
CA SER A 95 22.92 -2.52 22.29
C SER A 95 22.37 -2.43 20.86
N LEU A 96 21.56 -1.41 20.62
CA LEU A 96 21.05 -1.09 19.29
C LEU A 96 22.09 -0.22 18.56
N THR A 97 22.26 -0.43 17.26
CA THR A 97 23.23 0.29 16.44
C THR A 97 22.55 1.03 15.31
N GLY A 98 23.19 2.09 14.79
CA GLY A 98 22.66 2.88 13.69
C GLY A 98 21.73 4.01 14.11
N THR A 99 20.98 4.54 13.14
CA THR A 99 20.06 5.66 13.37
C THR A 99 18.71 5.15 13.86
N LEU A 100 18.31 5.59 15.04
CA LEU A 100 17.03 5.22 15.66
C LEU A 100 16.42 6.40 16.41
N TYR A 101 15.12 6.29 16.69
CA TYR A 101 14.39 7.20 17.56
C TYR A 101 14.03 6.48 18.85
N TYR A 102 14.23 7.09 20.00
CA TYR A 102 13.88 6.48 21.27
C TYR A 102 13.12 7.43 22.20
N LYS A 103 12.37 6.83 23.11
CA LYS A 103 11.59 7.52 24.14
C LYS A 103 11.53 6.68 25.40
N SER A 104 11.56 7.34 26.53
CA SER A 104 11.36 6.70 27.84
C SER A 104 10.24 7.40 28.59
N ARG A 105 9.44 6.62 29.30
CA ARG A 105 8.46 7.13 30.27
C ARG A 105 8.49 6.32 31.55
N VAL A 106 8.20 7.02 32.64
CA VAL A 106 7.95 6.42 33.95
C VAL A 106 6.45 6.19 34.06
N LEU A 107 6.07 4.95 34.35
CA LEU A 107 4.69 4.54 34.64
C LEU A 107 4.64 4.00 36.08
N ASN A 108 3.48 4.00 36.71
CA ASN A 108 3.34 3.77 38.16
C ASN A 108 4.14 2.55 38.66
N GLY A 109 5.29 2.79 39.30
CA GLY A 109 6.19 1.77 39.83
C GLY A 109 7.31 1.27 38.92
N GLY A 110 7.46 1.74 37.67
CA GLY A 110 8.49 1.31 36.73
C GLY A 110 8.75 2.30 35.59
N ASN A 111 9.50 1.88 34.57
CA ASN A 111 9.67 2.67 33.35
C ASN A 111 9.80 1.75 32.14
N PHE A 112 9.61 2.31 30.95
CA PHE A 112 10.03 1.67 29.72
C PHE A 112 10.97 2.56 28.92
N ILE A 113 11.71 1.92 28.02
CA ILE A 113 12.49 2.58 26.97
C ILE A 113 12.09 1.92 25.66
N ALA A 114 11.43 2.67 24.78
CA ALA A 114 11.06 2.22 23.44
C ALA A 114 12.00 2.85 22.42
N ALA A 115 12.44 2.07 21.45
CA ALA A 115 13.32 2.46 20.36
C ALA A 115 12.74 1.99 19.03
N ILE A 116 12.75 2.86 18.03
CA ILE A 116 12.25 2.62 16.68
C ILE A 116 13.43 2.78 15.72
N GLN A 117 13.78 1.69 15.04
CA GLN A 117 14.63 1.75 13.86
C GLN A 117 13.75 1.96 12.62
N SER A 118 13.82 3.15 12.03
CA SER A 118 12.98 3.56 10.92
C SER A 118 13.29 2.80 9.63
N GLY A 119 12.27 2.59 8.79
CA GLY A 119 12.36 1.94 7.49
C GLY A 119 10.97 1.76 6.89
N SER A 120 10.88 1.14 5.71
CA SER A 120 9.59 0.73 5.12
C SER A 120 8.86 -0.33 5.95
N THR A 121 9.58 -1.02 6.84
CA THR A 121 9.09 -1.97 7.85
C THR A 121 9.88 -1.72 9.14
N PRO A 122 9.42 -0.79 10.00
CA PRO A 122 10.16 -0.40 11.19
C PRO A 122 10.31 -1.55 12.19
N THR A 123 11.49 -1.62 12.81
CA THR A 123 11.74 -2.54 13.92
C THR A 123 11.64 -1.75 15.22
N ILE A 124 10.86 -2.27 16.17
CA ILE A 124 10.64 -1.64 17.46
C ILE A 124 11.29 -2.51 18.53
N THR A 125 12.20 -1.94 19.31
CA THR A 125 12.78 -2.61 20.49
C THR A 125 12.31 -1.90 21.74
N VAL A 126 11.73 -2.63 22.69
CA VAL A 126 11.22 -2.05 23.94
C VAL A 126 11.75 -2.80 25.13
N GLN A 127 12.27 -2.05 26.10
CA GLN A 127 12.67 -2.55 27.40
C GLN A 127 11.66 -2.09 28.46
N GLY A 128 11.07 -3.04 29.18
CA GLY A 128 10.25 -2.79 30.37
C GLY A 128 11.06 -3.02 31.65
N ASN A 129 11.07 -2.03 32.54
CA ASN A 129 11.88 -2.02 33.77
C ASN A 129 10.98 -1.86 35.01
N LEU A 130 11.17 -2.74 36.00
CA LEU A 130 10.52 -2.66 37.31
C LEU A 130 11.54 -2.83 38.44
N PRO A 131 11.36 -2.17 39.59
CA PRO A 131 12.27 -2.26 40.73
C PRO A 131 12.29 -3.67 41.31
N LYS A 132 13.49 -4.12 41.69
CA LYS A 132 13.69 -5.34 42.45
C LYS A 132 12.97 -5.22 43.81
N PRO A 133 12.48 -6.34 44.38
CA PRO A 133 11.89 -6.29 45.72
C PRO A 133 12.85 -5.66 46.73
N LEU A 134 12.35 -4.67 47.48
CA LEU A 134 13.07 -3.93 48.53
C LEU A 134 14.19 -2.98 48.03
N SER A 135 14.27 -2.69 46.74
CA SER A 135 15.20 -1.69 46.17
C SER A 135 14.49 -0.82 45.15
N SER A 136 14.76 0.48 45.14
CA SER A 136 14.30 1.39 44.08
C SER A 136 15.40 1.73 43.06
N ALA A 137 16.63 1.26 43.28
CA ALA A 137 17.78 1.55 42.43
C ALA A 137 18.12 0.39 41.49
N ASP A 138 17.87 -0.85 41.92
CA ASP A 138 18.09 -2.05 41.11
C ASP A 138 16.82 -2.39 40.34
N MET A 139 16.89 -2.36 39.01
CA MET A 139 15.77 -2.72 38.14
C MET A 139 15.92 -4.16 37.64
N ILE A 140 14.79 -4.82 37.45
CA ILE A 140 14.64 -6.03 36.67
C ILE A 140 14.06 -5.61 35.33
N SER A 141 14.67 -6.10 34.26
CA SER A 141 14.37 -5.67 32.89
C SER A 141 14.04 -6.87 32.02
N ARG A 142 13.09 -6.68 31.10
CA ARG A 142 12.89 -7.56 29.95
C ARG A 142 12.87 -6.69 28.69
N THR A 143 13.54 -7.17 27.65
CA THR A 143 13.62 -6.46 26.37
C THR A 143 13.02 -7.33 25.28
N ILE A 144 12.09 -6.76 24.52
CA ILE A 144 11.49 -7.40 23.36
C ILE A 144 11.87 -6.63 22.10
N GLU A 145 12.09 -7.35 21.00
CA GLU A 145 12.15 -6.81 19.66
C GLU A 145 10.91 -7.25 18.90
N VAL A 146 10.24 -6.30 18.27
CA VAL A 146 9.04 -6.47 17.47
C VAL A 146 9.34 -6.00 16.06
N ARG A 147 9.17 -6.91 15.10
CA ARG A 147 9.26 -6.59 13.67
C ARG A 147 7.87 -6.27 13.17
N THR A 148 7.75 -5.18 12.44
CA THR A 148 6.50 -4.80 11.82
C THR A 148 6.56 -5.04 10.32
N VAL A 149 5.41 -5.22 9.70
CA VAL A 149 5.24 -5.15 8.25
C VAL A 149 4.33 -3.98 7.93
N GLY A 150 4.70 -3.21 6.90
CA GLY A 150 3.83 -2.19 6.34
C GLY A 150 2.80 -2.88 5.46
N GLY A 151 1.52 -2.75 5.80
CA GLY A 151 0.45 -3.12 4.89
C GLY A 151 0.24 -2.01 3.86
N ALA A 152 0.03 -2.34 2.58
CA ALA A 152 -0.63 -1.39 1.69
C ALA A 152 -2.09 -1.26 2.14
N LEU A 153 -2.59 -0.02 2.29
CA LEU A 153 -4.00 0.22 2.63
C LEU A 153 -4.90 -0.45 1.60
N PHE A 154 -4.49 -0.42 0.34
CA PHE A 154 -5.16 -1.06 -0.77
C PHE A 154 -4.37 -2.27 -1.27
N ALA A 155 -4.17 -3.26 -0.40
CA ALA A 155 -3.62 -4.57 -0.79
C ALA A 155 -4.62 -5.45 -1.56
N ARG A 156 -5.91 -5.09 -1.49
CA ARG A 156 -7.01 -5.75 -2.19
C ARG A 156 -7.81 -4.75 -3.02
N GLY A 157 -8.56 -5.24 -4.00
CA GLY A 157 -9.41 -4.45 -4.88
C GLY A 157 -10.54 -3.75 -4.16
N LEU A 158 -11.58 -4.50 -3.78
CA LEU A 158 -12.74 -3.97 -3.06
C LEU A 158 -12.87 -4.69 -1.72
N VAL A 159 -12.79 -3.94 -0.63
CA VAL A 159 -13.01 -4.44 0.71
C VAL A 159 -14.14 -3.66 1.37
N ALA A 160 -15.08 -4.35 1.99
CA ALA A 160 -16.13 -3.75 2.78
C ALA A 160 -16.07 -4.22 4.23
N ARG A 161 -16.51 -3.35 5.15
CA ARG A 161 -16.78 -3.77 6.53
C ARG A 161 -17.95 -4.76 6.58
N GLY A 162 -19.10 -4.34 6.09
CA GLY A 162 -20.31 -5.16 5.99
C GLY A 162 -20.41 -5.88 4.65
N THR A 163 -21.62 -6.30 4.33
CA THR A 163 -21.92 -7.14 3.16
C THR A 163 -21.56 -6.47 1.82
N ILE A 164 -21.05 -7.30 0.91
CA ILE A 164 -20.93 -7.01 -0.51
C ILE A 164 -21.98 -7.85 -1.24
N ASP A 165 -22.88 -7.18 -1.98
CA ASP A 165 -24.00 -7.82 -2.69
C ASP A 165 -23.99 -7.41 -4.16
N TRP A 166 -23.88 -8.40 -5.05
CA TRP A 166 -23.86 -8.20 -6.49
C TRP A 166 -25.17 -8.65 -7.11
N ASN A 167 -25.78 -7.74 -7.86
CA ASN A 167 -27.04 -7.95 -8.55
C ASN A 167 -26.90 -7.54 -10.03
N GLY A 168 -26.38 -8.45 -10.83
CA GLY A 168 -26.27 -8.29 -12.27
C GLY A 168 -25.03 -8.95 -12.87
N ASN A 169 -24.54 -8.41 -13.98
CA ASN A 169 -23.36 -8.85 -14.71
C ASN A 169 -22.16 -8.01 -14.25
N ILE A 170 -21.61 -8.40 -13.11
CA ILE A 170 -20.53 -7.66 -12.45
C ILE A 170 -19.22 -8.41 -12.66
N LEU A 171 -18.17 -7.69 -13.03
CA LEU A 171 -16.85 -8.25 -13.24
C LEU A 171 -15.85 -7.58 -12.29
N ALA A 172 -15.04 -8.37 -11.61
CA ALA A 172 -13.86 -7.91 -10.92
C ALA A 172 -12.62 -8.64 -11.43
N ASP A 173 -11.58 -7.89 -11.80
CA ASP A 173 -10.27 -8.43 -12.17
C ASP A 173 -9.15 -7.51 -11.68
N SER A 174 -7.92 -7.76 -12.13
CA SER A 174 -6.79 -6.89 -11.85
C SER A 174 -5.92 -6.63 -13.08
N PHE A 175 -5.02 -5.66 -12.94
CA PHE A 175 -3.95 -5.38 -13.89
C PHE A 175 -2.81 -4.66 -13.15
N ASP A 176 -1.70 -4.39 -13.84
CA ASP A 176 -0.55 -3.69 -13.25
C ASP A 176 -0.16 -2.49 -14.12
N SER A 177 -0.50 -1.28 -13.65
CA SER A 177 -0.26 -0.03 -14.37
C SER A 177 1.22 0.28 -14.61
N GLN A 178 2.13 -0.34 -13.86
CA GLN A 178 3.59 -0.18 -14.03
C GLN A 178 4.20 -1.24 -14.95
N ASN A 179 3.42 -2.25 -15.37
CA ASN A 179 3.92 -3.35 -16.18
C ASN A 179 3.30 -3.37 -17.58
N PRO A 180 4.06 -3.09 -18.66
CA PRO A 180 3.54 -3.09 -20.04
C PRO A 180 3.02 -4.43 -20.56
N ALA A 181 3.35 -5.54 -19.90
CA ALA A 181 2.78 -6.86 -20.20
C ALA A 181 1.32 -6.98 -19.73
N TYR A 182 0.95 -6.22 -18.69
CA TYR A 182 -0.36 -6.23 -18.04
C TYR A 182 -1.07 -4.87 -18.12
N SER A 183 -0.61 -3.98 -18.99
CA SER A 183 -1.22 -2.69 -19.27
C SER A 183 -0.86 -2.22 -20.68
N THR A 184 -1.61 -1.26 -21.23
CA THR A 184 -1.30 -0.63 -22.50
C THR A 184 -1.10 0.87 -22.25
N GLY A 185 0.15 1.32 -22.23
CA GLY A 185 0.49 2.70 -21.86
C GLY A 185 0.17 3.06 -20.40
N GLY A 186 0.16 2.06 -19.51
CA GLY A 186 -0.23 2.22 -18.10
C GLY A 186 -1.73 2.13 -17.83
N LEU A 187 -2.55 1.98 -18.88
CA LEU A 187 -4.00 1.85 -18.79
C LEU A 187 -4.43 0.37 -18.76
N TYR A 188 -5.59 0.11 -18.15
CA TYR A 188 -6.23 -1.20 -18.18
C TYR A 188 -6.52 -1.64 -19.62
N ASP A 189 -6.24 -2.91 -19.89
CA ASP A 189 -6.50 -3.56 -21.17
C ASP A 189 -7.10 -4.94 -20.90
N ALA A 190 -8.34 -5.13 -21.33
CA ALA A 190 -9.11 -6.36 -21.12
C ALA A 190 -8.42 -7.62 -21.67
N SER A 191 -7.54 -7.50 -22.65
CA SER A 191 -6.76 -8.63 -23.21
C SER A 191 -5.53 -8.99 -22.38
N LYS A 192 -5.12 -8.10 -21.46
CA LYS A 192 -3.92 -8.22 -20.61
C LYS A 192 -4.26 -8.28 -19.12
N ARG A 193 -5.53 -8.49 -18.78
CA ARG A 193 -6.00 -8.62 -17.40
C ARG A 193 -5.27 -9.73 -16.66
N LYS A 194 -5.25 -9.62 -15.34
CA LYS A 194 -4.76 -10.60 -14.39
C LYS A 194 -5.91 -11.11 -13.51
N ASP A 195 -5.59 -12.15 -12.77
CA ASP A 195 -6.47 -12.89 -11.88
C ASP A 195 -6.19 -12.61 -10.39
N ASN A 196 -5.84 -11.37 -10.04
CA ASN A 196 -5.71 -10.92 -8.64
C ASN A 196 -6.81 -9.93 -8.24
N GLY A 197 -7.95 -9.95 -8.95
CA GLY A 197 -9.17 -9.26 -8.55
C GLY A 197 -9.64 -9.79 -7.21
N SER A 198 -9.44 -9.00 -6.15
CA SER A 198 -9.64 -9.44 -4.78
C SER A 198 -10.79 -8.66 -4.14
N ILE A 199 -11.82 -9.41 -3.74
CA ILE A 199 -13.02 -8.90 -3.06
C ILE A 199 -13.00 -9.41 -1.61
N GLY A 200 -13.44 -8.59 -0.66
CA GLY A 200 -13.42 -8.97 0.76
C GLY A 200 -14.51 -8.31 1.59
N SER A 201 -15.13 -9.05 2.50
CA SER A 201 -16.02 -8.50 3.54
C SER A 201 -15.52 -8.91 4.94
N VAL A 202 -15.36 -7.96 5.87
CA VAL A 202 -14.78 -8.30 7.19
C VAL A 202 -15.84 -8.81 8.17
N GLU A 203 -16.99 -8.16 8.25
CA GLU A 203 -18.08 -8.45 9.19
C GLU A 203 -19.36 -8.96 8.48
N GLY A 204 -19.33 -9.07 7.15
CA GLY A 204 -20.47 -9.46 6.33
C GLY A 204 -20.19 -10.58 5.34
N ASN A 205 -21.12 -10.76 4.42
CA ASN A 205 -21.04 -11.76 3.37
C ASN A 205 -20.49 -11.16 2.07
N VAL A 206 -20.01 -12.02 1.19
CA VAL A 206 -19.73 -11.68 -0.21
C VAL A 206 -20.68 -12.49 -1.08
N ASP A 207 -21.69 -11.85 -1.64
CA ASP A 207 -22.58 -12.45 -2.63
C ASP A 207 -22.23 -11.97 -4.04
N VAL A 208 -21.76 -12.89 -4.87
CA VAL A 208 -21.35 -12.65 -6.26
C VAL A 208 -22.57 -12.67 -7.20
N GLY A 209 -23.76 -13.00 -6.69
CA GLY A 209 -25.00 -12.97 -7.47
C GLY A 209 -25.05 -14.02 -8.57
N ALA A 210 -26.07 -13.93 -9.42
CA ALA A 210 -26.37 -14.94 -10.43
C ALA A 210 -25.33 -15.06 -11.56
N ASN A 211 -24.72 -13.94 -11.96
CA ASN A 211 -23.84 -13.83 -13.14
C ASN A 211 -22.53 -13.06 -12.86
N GLY A 212 -22.20 -12.83 -11.58
CA GLY A 212 -20.97 -12.12 -11.23
C GLY A 212 -19.72 -12.96 -11.46
N THR A 213 -18.63 -12.31 -11.88
CA THR A 213 -17.35 -12.99 -12.13
C THR A 213 -16.22 -12.26 -11.40
N ILE A 214 -15.47 -13.00 -10.58
CA ILE A 214 -14.25 -12.54 -9.92
C ILE A 214 -13.07 -13.32 -10.50
N TYR A 215 -12.26 -12.67 -11.32
CA TYR A 215 -10.93 -13.15 -11.71
C TYR A 215 -9.96 -12.92 -10.56
N GLY A 216 -9.95 -13.85 -9.60
CA GLY A 216 -9.13 -13.79 -8.40
C GLY A 216 -9.79 -14.43 -7.20
N THR A 217 -9.82 -13.73 -6.06
CA THR A 217 -10.21 -14.34 -4.77
C THR A 217 -11.29 -13.54 -4.05
N ALA A 218 -12.16 -14.26 -3.35
CA ALA A 218 -13.11 -13.69 -2.42
C ALA A 218 -12.73 -14.04 -0.98
N GLY A 219 -12.84 -13.09 -0.06
CA GLY A 219 -12.53 -13.27 1.35
C GLY A 219 -13.67 -12.81 2.25
N THR A 220 -13.86 -13.50 3.36
CA THR A 220 -14.77 -13.08 4.43
C THR A 220 -14.05 -13.11 5.77
N GLY A 221 -14.57 -12.41 6.78
CA GLY A 221 -14.21 -12.70 8.17
C GLY A 221 -14.76 -14.07 8.63
N PRO A 222 -14.42 -14.51 9.85
CA PRO A 222 -14.72 -15.87 10.35
C PRO A 222 -16.19 -16.30 10.32
N THR A 223 -17.11 -15.32 10.35
CA THR A 223 -18.56 -15.56 10.39
C THR A 223 -19.25 -15.31 9.06
N GLY A 224 -18.54 -14.77 8.07
CA GLY A 224 -19.09 -14.45 6.76
C GLY A 224 -19.15 -15.67 5.85
N THR A 225 -19.96 -15.57 4.80
CA THR A 225 -20.05 -16.58 3.75
C THR A 225 -19.83 -15.97 2.38
N ILE A 226 -19.19 -16.73 1.50
CA ILE A 226 -19.07 -16.41 0.08
C ILE A 226 -20.14 -17.20 -0.67
N THR A 227 -21.04 -16.52 -1.37
CA THR A 227 -22.10 -17.14 -2.16
C THR A 227 -21.98 -16.75 -3.63
N THR A 228 -22.33 -17.69 -4.50
CA THR A 228 -22.35 -17.53 -5.95
C THR A 228 -23.66 -18.13 -6.46
N GLY A 229 -24.31 -17.45 -7.41
CA GLY A 229 -25.46 -18.01 -8.10
C GLY A 229 -25.07 -18.98 -9.24
N PRO A 230 -26.04 -19.41 -10.06
CA PRO A 230 -25.86 -20.51 -11.04
C PRO A 230 -24.77 -20.28 -12.09
N HIS A 231 -24.47 -19.03 -12.42
CA HIS A 231 -23.43 -18.63 -13.38
C HIS A 231 -22.37 -17.73 -12.72
N GLY A 232 -22.44 -17.53 -11.40
CA GLY A 232 -21.45 -16.76 -10.67
C GLY A 232 -20.16 -17.57 -10.52
N ALA A 233 -19.01 -16.92 -10.67
CA ALA A 233 -17.71 -17.61 -10.61
C ALA A 233 -16.65 -16.79 -9.85
N VAL A 234 -15.84 -17.47 -9.04
CA VAL A 234 -14.64 -16.92 -8.39
C VAL A 234 -13.48 -17.87 -8.66
N GLY A 235 -12.45 -17.40 -9.36
CA GLY A 235 -11.34 -18.26 -9.74
C GLY A 235 -10.29 -17.58 -10.60
N ASP A 236 -9.31 -18.36 -11.05
CA ASP A 236 -8.32 -17.95 -12.03
C ASP A 236 -8.90 -17.82 -13.45
N ALA A 237 -8.12 -17.21 -14.34
CA ALA A 237 -8.57 -16.97 -15.72
C ALA A 237 -8.86 -18.26 -16.50
N SER A 238 -8.17 -19.36 -16.20
CA SER A 238 -8.35 -20.65 -16.89
C SER A 238 -9.63 -21.35 -16.44
N TYR A 239 -9.92 -21.31 -15.14
CA TYR A 239 -11.15 -21.84 -14.55
C TYR A 239 -12.38 -21.14 -15.13
N ILE A 240 -12.36 -19.81 -15.17
CA ILE A 240 -13.46 -19.01 -15.72
C ILE A 240 -13.60 -19.26 -17.24
N ALA A 241 -12.49 -19.23 -17.99
CA ALA A 241 -12.51 -19.50 -19.43
C ALA A 241 -12.99 -20.93 -19.77
N GLY A 242 -12.76 -21.88 -18.87
CA GLY A 242 -13.25 -23.26 -18.97
C GLY A 242 -14.74 -23.44 -18.66
N GLY A 243 -15.47 -22.37 -18.32
CA GLY A 243 -16.89 -22.43 -17.93
C GLY A 243 -17.11 -22.82 -16.47
N GLY A 244 -16.13 -22.61 -15.60
CA GLY A 244 -16.25 -22.82 -14.16
C GLY A 244 -17.36 -21.97 -13.55
N THR A 245 -18.10 -22.55 -12.62
CA THR A 245 -19.15 -21.87 -11.83
C THR A 245 -18.96 -22.22 -10.36
N GLY A 246 -19.28 -21.28 -9.49
CA GLY A 246 -18.97 -21.36 -8.07
C GLY A 246 -17.58 -20.83 -7.73
N VAL A 247 -17.12 -21.17 -6.53
CA VAL A 247 -15.80 -20.78 -6.04
C VAL A 247 -14.79 -21.89 -6.31
N GLN A 248 -13.76 -21.59 -7.10
CA GLN A 248 -12.64 -22.50 -7.33
C GLN A 248 -11.90 -22.80 -6.02
N THR A 249 -11.48 -24.05 -5.83
CA THR A 249 -10.66 -24.45 -4.69
C THR A 249 -9.40 -23.58 -4.60
N GLY A 250 -9.14 -22.99 -3.43
CA GLY A 250 -8.00 -22.09 -3.19
C GLY A 250 -8.29 -20.60 -3.44
N HIS A 251 -9.47 -20.26 -3.96
CA HIS A 251 -9.88 -18.87 -4.25
C HIS A 251 -10.86 -18.27 -3.22
N SER A 252 -11.03 -18.94 -2.08
CA SER A 252 -11.79 -18.44 -0.92
C SER A 252 -10.93 -18.35 0.34
N GLN A 253 -11.23 -17.36 1.18
CA GLN A 253 -10.65 -17.16 2.51
C GLN A 253 -11.78 -16.78 3.49
N ASN A 254 -11.67 -17.19 4.76
CA ASN A 254 -12.65 -16.91 5.81
C ASN A 254 -12.01 -16.33 7.08
N ASP A 255 -10.82 -15.75 6.97
CA ASP A 255 -10.03 -15.21 8.07
C ASP A 255 -9.62 -13.75 7.83
N LEU A 256 -10.38 -13.03 6.99
CA LEU A 256 -10.11 -11.63 6.71
C LEU A 256 -10.30 -10.80 8.00
N ASN A 257 -9.19 -10.32 8.55
CA ASN A 257 -9.16 -9.51 9.77
C ASN A 257 -8.41 -8.21 9.49
N VAL A 258 -9.16 -7.17 9.14
CA VAL A 258 -8.62 -5.84 8.81
C VAL A 258 -9.41 -4.79 9.58
N SER A 259 -8.71 -3.82 10.18
CA SER A 259 -9.31 -2.68 10.84
C SER A 259 -9.37 -1.47 9.90
N PHE A 260 -10.48 -0.72 9.95
CA PHE A 260 -10.70 0.46 9.12
C PHE A 260 -10.92 1.70 9.99
N PRO A 261 -9.84 2.33 10.49
CA PRO A 261 -9.95 3.55 11.27
C PRO A 261 -10.58 4.69 10.46
N ASP A 262 -11.30 5.57 11.15
CA ASP A 262 -11.90 6.73 10.51
C ASP A 262 -10.85 7.68 9.92
N ALA A 263 -11.11 8.19 8.71
CA ALA A 263 -10.25 9.19 8.09
C ALA A 263 -10.39 10.54 8.81
N THR A 264 -9.26 11.21 9.04
CA THR A 264 -9.21 12.54 9.65
C THR A 264 -8.70 13.58 8.66
N VAL A 265 -9.25 14.79 8.70
CA VAL A 265 -8.78 15.90 7.86
C VAL A 265 -7.36 16.31 8.28
N PRO A 266 -6.41 16.49 7.33
CA PRO A 266 -5.01 16.78 7.66
C PRO A 266 -4.72 18.25 8.01
N PHE A 267 -5.66 19.16 7.75
CA PHE A 267 -5.55 20.58 8.05
C PHE A 267 -6.92 21.18 8.38
N THR A 268 -6.95 22.16 9.28
CA THR A 268 -8.16 22.93 9.62
C THR A 268 -7.98 24.44 9.41
N THR A 269 -6.76 24.88 9.14
CA THR A 269 -6.37 26.28 8.90
C THR A 269 -5.27 26.34 7.84
N GLY A 270 -5.05 27.51 7.24
CA GLY A 270 -4.00 27.69 6.22
C GLY A 270 -4.36 27.17 4.84
N TYR A 271 -5.66 26.91 4.60
CA TYR A 271 -6.18 26.50 3.31
C TYR A 271 -6.47 27.71 2.40
N THR A 272 -6.53 27.44 1.11
CA THR A 272 -6.95 28.40 0.07
C THR A 272 -8.30 27.99 -0.52
N ILE A 273 -9.14 28.96 -0.87
CA ILE A 273 -10.33 28.68 -1.70
C ILE A 273 -9.88 28.70 -3.16
N PRO A 274 -9.98 27.59 -3.91
CA PRO A 274 -9.52 27.55 -5.28
C PRO A 274 -10.35 28.48 -6.16
N SER A 275 -9.71 29.08 -7.17
CA SER A 275 -10.37 29.94 -8.15
C SER A 275 -10.44 29.24 -9.52
N GLY A 276 -11.49 29.50 -10.27
CA GLY A 276 -11.63 29.06 -11.66
C GLY A 276 -10.75 29.84 -12.63
N GLY A 277 -10.62 29.33 -13.86
CA GLY A 277 -9.82 29.96 -14.90
C GLY A 277 -9.77 29.20 -16.21
N ASN A 278 -9.23 29.86 -17.23
CA ASN A 278 -8.97 29.26 -18.53
C ASN A 278 -7.58 28.61 -18.55
N VAL A 279 -7.50 27.37 -19.00
CA VAL A 279 -6.25 26.64 -19.19
C VAL A 279 -6.14 26.22 -20.65
N THR A 280 -5.00 26.54 -21.26
CA THR A 280 -4.68 26.10 -22.62
C THR A 280 -4.05 24.72 -22.55
N ASN A 281 -4.81 23.69 -22.95
CA ASN A 281 -4.34 22.33 -23.08
C ASN A 281 -3.60 22.17 -24.40
N ILE A 282 -2.32 21.80 -24.34
CA ILE A 282 -1.50 21.48 -25.50
C ILE A 282 -1.35 19.96 -25.55
N THR A 283 -2.04 19.31 -26.49
CA THR A 283 -1.83 17.89 -26.77
C THR A 283 -0.78 17.77 -27.88
N ILE A 284 0.33 17.10 -27.59
CA ILE A 284 1.36 16.76 -28.57
C ILE A 284 1.11 15.33 -29.01
N ILE A 285 0.55 15.13 -30.21
CA ILE A 285 0.41 13.80 -30.79
C ILE A 285 1.67 13.52 -31.63
N THR A 286 2.44 12.51 -31.24
CA THR A 286 3.54 11.95 -32.04
C THR A 286 3.04 10.77 -32.85
N ASN A 287 2.89 10.94 -34.15
CA ASN A 287 2.67 9.81 -35.05
C ASN A 287 4.01 9.13 -35.37
N THR A 288 4.34 8.05 -34.65
CA THR A 288 5.43 7.13 -35.01
C THR A 288 4.89 6.00 -35.87
N SER A 289 5.17 6.04 -37.17
CA SER A 289 5.02 4.87 -38.05
C SER A 289 6.36 4.58 -38.68
N ALA A 290 6.98 3.43 -38.42
CA ALA A 290 8.11 2.99 -39.24
C ALA A 290 7.56 2.38 -40.53
N ALA A 291 7.74 3.05 -41.67
CA ALA A 291 7.41 2.51 -42.98
C ALA A 291 8.68 2.29 -43.79
N THR A 292 9.08 1.03 -43.96
CA THR A 292 10.10 0.63 -44.95
C THR A 292 9.51 -0.39 -45.90
N SER A 293 9.35 -0.02 -47.17
CA SER A 293 9.10 -0.97 -48.25
C SER A 293 10.18 -0.82 -49.32
N LEU A 294 11.13 -1.76 -49.35
CA LEU A 294 12.06 -1.92 -50.48
C LEU A 294 11.40 -2.85 -51.50
N SER A 295 10.84 -2.29 -52.57
CA SER A 295 10.43 -3.08 -53.73
C SER A 295 11.48 -2.95 -54.83
N TYR A 296 12.29 -4.00 -55.02
CA TYR A 296 13.19 -4.09 -56.17
C TYR A 296 12.43 -4.64 -57.39
N PRO A 297 12.60 -4.08 -58.60
CA PRO A 297 12.12 -4.74 -59.81
C PRO A 297 12.89 -6.07 -60.01
N SER A 298 12.15 -7.14 -60.26
CA SER A 298 12.56 -8.55 -60.10
C SER A 298 13.52 -9.11 -61.18
N THR A 299 14.24 -8.28 -61.93
CA THR A 299 14.96 -8.73 -63.15
C THR A 299 16.36 -8.15 -63.31
N TYR A 300 17.10 -7.90 -62.22
CA TYR A 300 18.49 -7.50 -62.29
C TYR A 300 19.45 -8.51 -61.65
N VAL A 301 20.45 -8.96 -62.43
CA VAL A 301 21.56 -9.81 -61.95
C VAL A 301 22.85 -8.97 -62.04
N GLY A 302 23.24 -8.40 -60.90
CA GLY A 302 24.47 -7.63 -60.72
C GLY A 302 24.56 -7.07 -59.29
N THR A 303 25.77 -6.84 -58.78
CA THR A 303 25.99 -6.29 -57.44
C THR A 303 25.64 -4.81 -57.41
N VAL A 304 24.57 -4.43 -56.71
CA VAL A 304 24.21 -3.03 -56.48
C VAL A 304 25.01 -2.51 -55.28
N SER A 305 25.96 -1.60 -55.49
CA SER A 305 26.56 -0.83 -54.39
C SER A 305 25.81 0.49 -54.23
N SER A 306 25.16 0.67 -53.09
CA SER A 306 24.51 1.93 -52.72
C SER A 306 25.55 2.84 -52.06
N ASN A 307 25.87 3.98 -52.67
CA ASN A 307 26.58 5.05 -51.99
C ASN A 307 25.60 5.77 -51.04
N ARG A 308 25.75 5.56 -49.73
CA ARG A 308 24.99 6.26 -48.71
C ARG A 308 25.68 7.59 -48.38
N PRO A 309 25.09 8.76 -48.69
CA PRO A 309 25.59 10.00 -48.11
C PRO A 309 25.23 10.03 -46.62
N THR A 310 26.19 10.36 -45.77
CA THR A 310 25.95 10.75 -44.37
C THR A 310 26.02 12.28 -44.30
N SER A 311 24.95 12.93 -43.84
CA SER A 311 24.93 14.36 -43.54
C SER A 311 24.69 14.55 -42.06
N SER A 312 25.45 15.45 -41.43
CA SER A 312 25.35 15.79 -40.00
C SER A 312 24.68 17.15 -39.74
N THR A 313 24.09 17.79 -40.76
CA THR A 313 23.42 19.09 -40.63
C THR A 313 21.99 19.07 -41.16
N TYR A 314 21.07 19.61 -40.35
CA TYR A 314 19.61 19.64 -40.55
C TYR A 314 19.11 21.10 -40.41
N PRO A 315 18.10 21.60 -41.17
CA PRO A 315 17.42 21.05 -42.35
C PRO A 315 17.63 21.89 -43.63
N SER A 316 17.66 21.26 -44.81
CA SER A 316 17.18 21.91 -46.04
C SER A 316 16.39 20.92 -46.89
N GLY A 317 15.17 21.33 -47.26
CA GLY A 317 14.30 20.58 -48.16
C GLY A 317 14.77 20.74 -49.60
N THR A 318 15.76 19.97 -50.02
CA THR A 318 16.15 19.88 -51.44
C THR A 318 16.06 18.44 -51.93
N THR A 319 15.28 18.27 -53.00
CA THR A 319 15.19 17.03 -53.77
C THR A 319 16.47 16.87 -54.56
N TYR A 320 17.29 15.86 -54.26
CA TYR A 320 18.45 15.51 -55.09
C TYR A 320 18.13 14.26 -55.92
N PRO A 321 18.08 14.34 -57.26
CA PRO A 321 18.11 13.14 -58.08
C PRO A 321 19.51 12.50 -57.94
N VAL A 322 19.57 11.24 -57.48
CA VAL A 322 20.81 10.46 -57.51
C VAL A 322 20.95 9.87 -58.90
N SER A 323 21.91 10.38 -59.69
CA SER A 323 22.29 9.79 -60.97
C SER A 323 23.41 8.77 -60.74
N THR A 324 23.13 7.49 -60.95
CA THR A 324 24.18 6.46 -61.05
C THR A 324 24.49 6.19 -62.52
N ASN A 325 25.71 6.51 -62.95
CA ASN A 325 26.19 6.13 -64.27
C ASN A 325 26.65 4.66 -64.22
N VAL A 326 26.00 3.79 -64.99
CA VAL A 326 26.50 2.41 -65.18
C VAL A 326 27.40 2.41 -66.41
N THR A 327 28.69 2.14 -66.22
CA THR A 327 29.64 1.96 -67.32
C THR A 327 29.71 0.48 -67.68
N ALA A 328 29.05 0.07 -68.76
CA ALA A 328 29.26 -1.26 -69.34
C ALA A 328 30.32 -1.18 -70.45
N THR A 329 31.46 -1.85 -70.29
CA THR A 329 32.46 -1.99 -71.36
C THR A 329 32.16 -3.24 -72.18
N VAL A 330 31.78 -3.07 -73.45
CA VAL A 330 31.76 -4.20 -74.40
C VAL A 330 32.85 -3.96 -75.43
N GLY A 331 33.93 -4.72 -75.35
CA GLY A 331 35.04 -4.62 -76.28
C GLY A 331 34.85 -5.50 -77.51
N LYS A 332 34.95 -4.90 -78.71
CA LYS A 332 35.74 -5.41 -79.85
C LYS A 332 35.69 -4.41 -81.01
N GLY A 333 36.74 -3.60 -81.15
CA GLY A 333 36.96 -2.68 -82.28
C GLY A 333 37.54 -1.35 -81.84
N LYS A 334 38.70 -0.98 -82.38
CA LYS A 334 39.53 0.15 -81.93
C LYS A 334 38.79 1.49 -82.06
N GLY A 335 38.39 2.09 -80.93
CA GLY A 335 38.21 3.54 -80.80
C GLY A 335 36.83 4.10 -80.42
N ALA A 336 35.84 3.30 -80.00
CA ALA A 336 34.53 3.85 -79.58
C ALA A 336 33.98 3.17 -78.30
N THR A 337 34.09 3.86 -77.16
CA THR A 337 33.32 3.55 -75.94
C THR A 337 31.93 4.16 -76.11
N THR A 338 30.90 3.32 -76.28
CA THR A 338 29.50 3.82 -76.26
C THR A 338 29.00 3.80 -74.82
N THR A 339 28.88 4.99 -74.21
CA THR A 339 28.27 5.15 -72.89
C THR A 339 26.76 5.15 -73.06
N TYR A 340 26.07 4.16 -72.49
CA TYR A 340 24.61 4.20 -72.38
C TYR A 340 24.24 4.88 -71.07
N THR A 341 23.75 6.13 -71.13
CA THR A 341 23.11 6.76 -69.99
C THR A 341 21.71 6.17 -69.83
N THR A 342 21.56 5.21 -68.91
CA THR A 342 20.22 4.76 -68.47
C THR A 342 19.85 5.58 -67.24
N ASN A 343 18.93 6.54 -67.40
CA ASN A 343 18.39 7.30 -66.28
C ASN A 343 17.35 6.44 -65.56
N PHE A 344 17.75 5.71 -64.53
CA PHE A 344 16.79 5.16 -63.58
C PHE A 344 16.37 6.26 -62.62
N THR A 345 15.09 6.63 -62.65
CA THR A 345 14.50 7.52 -61.63
C THR A 345 14.00 6.62 -60.50
N TYR A 346 14.71 6.60 -59.37
CA TYR A 346 14.24 5.89 -58.17
C TYR A 346 13.21 6.76 -57.44
N THR A 347 12.11 6.17 -57.00
CA THR A 347 11.17 6.83 -56.09
C THR A 347 11.85 7.08 -54.75
N GLN A 348 11.81 8.35 -54.35
CA GLN A 348 12.32 9.01 -53.16
C GLN A 348 12.21 8.16 -51.87
N PHE A 349 13.26 8.20 -51.04
CA PHE A 349 13.17 7.87 -49.62
C PHE A 349 12.28 8.93 -48.95
N ALA A 350 11.04 8.59 -48.64
CA ALA A 350 10.22 9.41 -47.75
C ALA A 350 10.50 8.95 -46.30
N TYR A 351 11.23 9.76 -45.54
CA TYR A 351 11.18 9.66 -44.08
C TYR A 351 9.89 10.36 -43.66
N ASN A 352 8.92 9.62 -43.11
CA ASN A 352 7.90 10.25 -42.30
C ASN A 352 8.55 10.66 -40.99
N THR A 353 8.87 11.94 -40.87
CA THR A 353 9.21 12.52 -39.56
C THR A 353 7.99 12.43 -38.66
N ASN A 354 8.23 12.25 -37.36
CA ASN A 354 7.19 12.38 -36.34
C ASN A 354 6.46 13.70 -36.58
N SER A 355 5.24 13.63 -37.12
CA SER A 355 4.41 14.82 -37.25
C SER A 355 3.88 15.11 -35.86
N TYR A 356 4.37 16.19 -35.25
CA TYR A 356 3.81 16.72 -34.01
C TYR A 356 2.58 17.55 -34.38
N THR A 357 1.39 16.98 -34.20
CA THR A 357 0.18 17.81 -34.23
C THR A 357 0.01 18.40 -32.84
N THR A 358 0.14 19.73 -32.73
CA THR A 358 -0.18 20.46 -31.50
C THR A 358 -1.61 20.96 -31.61
N ASN A 359 -2.54 20.22 -30.99
CA ASN A 359 -3.90 20.74 -30.82
C ASN A 359 -3.90 21.60 -29.56
N SER A 360 -4.15 22.90 -29.74
CA SER A 360 -4.39 23.84 -28.64
C SER A 360 -5.89 23.95 -28.44
N SER A 361 -6.36 23.57 -27.25
CA SER A 361 -7.73 23.82 -26.82
C SER A 361 -7.70 24.66 -25.55
N VAL A 362 -8.57 25.66 -25.46
CA VAL A 362 -8.76 26.43 -24.22
C VAL A 362 -9.98 25.86 -23.52
N ALA A 363 -9.77 25.34 -22.32
CA ALA A 363 -10.83 24.82 -21.48
C ALA A 363 -10.99 25.69 -20.23
N TYR A 364 -12.23 25.95 -19.82
CA TYR A 364 -12.52 26.62 -18.57
C TYR A 364 -12.76 25.59 -17.46
N TYR A 365 -12.16 25.85 -16.29
CA TYR A 365 -12.36 25.08 -15.07
C TYR A 365 -12.92 25.99 -13.99
N ASP A 366 -13.89 25.47 -13.24
CA ASP A 366 -14.55 26.16 -12.12
C ASP A 366 -13.60 26.27 -10.91
N ALA A 367 -12.68 25.32 -10.77
CA ALA A 367 -11.61 25.36 -9.78
C ALA A 367 -10.30 24.79 -10.34
N ILE A 368 -9.18 25.49 -10.10
CA ILE A 368 -7.83 25.04 -10.47
C ILE A 368 -7.00 24.92 -9.19
N LEU A 369 -6.43 23.74 -8.96
CA LEU A 369 -5.63 23.42 -7.79
C LEU A 369 -4.18 23.17 -8.21
N ASP A 370 -3.28 24.04 -7.75
CA ASP A 370 -1.84 23.87 -7.84
C ASP A 370 -1.31 23.20 -6.54
N ASN A 371 -0.03 23.35 -6.22
CA ASN A 371 0.51 22.81 -4.97
C ASN A 371 -0.10 23.54 -3.76
N GLY A 372 -0.68 22.79 -2.82
CA GLY A 372 -1.16 23.37 -1.56
C GLY A 372 -2.42 22.73 -0.97
N ASP A 373 -2.91 23.37 0.09
CA ASP A 373 -4.11 22.96 0.83
C ASP A 373 -5.30 23.80 0.41
N TYR A 374 -6.40 23.14 0.08
CA TYR A 374 -7.61 23.76 -0.43
C TYR A 374 -8.83 23.37 0.38
N TYR A 375 -9.81 24.26 0.40
CA TYR A 375 -11.11 24.02 1.03
C TYR A 375 -12.25 24.37 0.07
N LEU A 376 -13.26 23.50 0.03
CA LEU A 376 -14.52 23.72 -0.65
C LEU A 376 -15.68 23.32 0.27
N SER A 377 -16.78 24.06 0.21
CA SER A 377 -18.00 23.68 0.93
C SER A 377 -18.71 22.48 0.30
N GLY A 378 -18.43 22.21 -0.97
CA GLY A 378 -19.01 21.14 -1.78
C GLY A 378 -18.48 21.26 -3.20
N ILE A 379 -18.64 20.20 -3.99
CA ILE A 379 -18.38 20.19 -5.43
C ILE A 379 -19.69 19.74 -6.07
N ASN A 380 -20.25 20.56 -6.96
CA ASN A 380 -21.55 20.27 -7.57
C ASN A 380 -21.57 20.63 -9.06
N ASN A 381 -21.33 19.63 -9.89
CA ASN A 381 -21.35 19.73 -11.35
C ASN A 381 -20.31 20.73 -11.89
N GLU A 382 -19.11 20.67 -11.31
CA GLU A 382 -17.99 21.59 -11.53
C GLU A 382 -16.84 20.88 -12.28
N ASN A 383 -16.20 21.61 -13.20
CA ASN A 383 -14.96 21.16 -13.81
C ASN A 383 -13.78 21.57 -12.93
N VAL A 384 -13.15 20.61 -12.26
CA VAL A 384 -12.02 20.84 -11.37
C VAL A 384 -10.73 20.32 -12.01
N LEU A 385 -9.69 21.15 -12.10
CA LEU A 385 -8.38 20.75 -12.62
C LEU A 385 -7.33 20.74 -11.51
N ILE A 386 -6.60 19.64 -11.39
CA ILE A 386 -5.50 19.48 -10.44
C ILE A 386 -4.19 19.46 -11.23
N ARG A 387 -3.39 20.51 -11.12
CA ARG A 387 -2.09 20.64 -11.82
C ARG A 387 -0.91 20.30 -10.93
N GLY A 388 -1.03 20.55 -9.63
CA GLY A 388 0.00 20.34 -8.63
C GLY A 388 -0.32 19.22 -7.65
N ASN A 389 0.49 19.11 -6.61
CA ASN A 389 0.23 18.27 -5.45
C ASN A 389 -0.74 18.98 -4.50
N ALA A 390 -2.02 18.64 -4.61
CA ALA A 390 -3.10 19.30 -3.90
C ALA A 390 -3.70 18.40 -2.82
N ARG A 391 -3.97 18.98 -1.66
CA ARG A 391 -4.79 18.39 -0.60
C ARG A 391 -6.07 19.19 -0.48
N LEU A 392 -7.23 18.56 -0.64
CA LEU A 392 -8.52 19.23 -0.69
C LEU A 392 -9.45 18.72 0.40
N HIS A 393 -9.96 19.61 1.24
CA HIS A 393 -11.04 19.31 2.16
C HIS A 393 -12.36 19.82 1.59
N VAL A 394 -13.28 18.90 1.30
CA VAL A 394 -14.65 19.18 0.89
C VAL A 394 -15.57 18.93 2.08
N ALA A 395 -16.09 19.98 2.70
CA ALA A 395 -16.91 19.83 3.91
C ALA A 395 -18.27 19.18 3.63
N GLY A 396 -18.86 19.48 2.47
CA GLY A 396 -20.11 18.90 1.99
C GLY A 396 -19.91 17.78 0.99
N SER A 397 -20.88 17.60 0.10
CA SER A 397 -20.88 16.53 -0.90
C SER A 397 -20.02 16.84 -2.11
N VAL A 398 -19.57 15.77 -2.78
CA VAL A 398 -19.04 15.80 -4.15
C VAL A 398 -20.08 15.16 -5.05
N SER A 399 -20.67 15.93 -5.95
CA SER A 399 -21.75 15.50 -6.84
C SER A 399 -21.45 15.93 -8.27
N GLU A 400 -20.98 15.00 -9.10
CA GLU A 400 -20.63 15.27 -10.49
C GLU A 400 -21.57 14.55 -11.46
N SER A 401 -21.96 15.24 -12.54
CA SER A 401 -22.86 14.70 -13.55
C SER A 401 -22.62 15.31 -14.94
N GLY A 402 -23.31 14.83 -15.97
CA GLY A 402 -23.36 15.50 -17.28
C GLY A 402 -22.01 15.70 -17.98
N GLY A 403 -21.07 14.78 -17.81
CA GLY A 403 -19.72 14.84 -18.40
C GLY A 403 -18.74 15.77 -17.67
N LYS A 404 -19.10 16.27 -16.49
CA LYS A 404 -18.20 17.06 -15.65
C LYS A 404 -17.11 16.19 -15.02
N ALA A 405 -15.98 16.82 -14.71
CA ALA A 405 -14.76 16.09 -14.38
C ALA A 405 -13.96 16.75 -13.27
N ILE A 406 -13.43 15.90 -12.38
CA ILE A 406 -12.28 16.22 -11.54
C ILE A 406 -11.08 15.59 -12.24
N ALA A 407 -10.35 16.42 -12.98
CA ALA A 407 -9.24 15.99 -13.82
C ALA A 407 -7.91 16.25 -13.12
N VAL A 408 -7.10 15.20 -12.96
CA VAL A 408 -5.72 15.34 -12.52
C VAL A 408 -4.83 15.44 -13.76
N ALA A 409 -3.99 16.46 -13.85
CA ALA A 409 -3.03 16.61 -14.93
C ALA A 409 -1.85 15.61 -14.77
N ASN A 410 -1.04 15.43 -15.80
CA ASN A 410 0.06 14.45 -15.80
C ASN A 410 1.08 14.60 -14.65
N SER A 411 1.22 15.80 -14.08
CA SER A 411 2.09 16.10 -12.94
C SER A 411 1.34 16.29 -11.62
N GLY A 412 0.00 16.26 -11.64
CA GLY A 412 -0.83 16.53 -10.48
C GLY A 412 -1.02 15.30 -9.60
N THR A 413 -1.27 15.53 -8.32
CA THR A 413 -1.77 14.50 -7.38
C THR A 413 -2.82 15.13 -6.49
N LEU A 414 -3.90 14.41 -6.23
CA LEU A 414 -5.00 14.86 -5.37
C LEU A 414 -5.18 13.90 -4.20
N GLN A 415 -5.14 14.46 -2.98
CA GLN A 415 -5.72 13.84 -1.80
C GLN A 415 -6.96 14.64 -1.41
N MET A 416 -8.12 14.00 -1.34
CA MET A 416 -9.39 14.67 -1.06
C MET A 416 -10.09 14.06 0.14
N TRP A 417 -10.52 14.88 1.09
CA TRP A 417 -11.33 14.48 2.25
C TRP A 417 -12.75 15.01 2.09
N VAL A 418 -13.74 14.11 2.04
CA VAL A 418 -15.14 14.45 1.77
C VAL A 418 -15.99 14.24 3.01
N GLY A 419 -16.67 15.29 3.46
CA GLY A 419 -17.57 15.26 4.61
C GLY A 419 -19.00 14.83 4.28
N GLY A 420 -19.49 15.13 3.08
CA GLY A 420 -20.83 14.73 2.61
C GLY A 420 -20.81 13.46 1.76
N SER A 421 -21.84 13.28 0.93
CA SER A 421 -21.96 12.15 0.01
C SER A 421 -21.03 12.30 -1.20
N ILE A 422 -20.58 11.18 -1.76
CA ILE A 422 -19.89 11.13 -3.06
C ILE A 422 -20.88 10.57 -4.09
N SER A 423 -21.19 11.32 -5.14
CA SER A 423 -22.12 10.87 -6.18
C SER A 423 -21.61 11.24 -7.56
N LEU A 424 -21.40 10.25 -8.41
CA LEU A 424 -20.97 10.42 -9.79
C LEU A 424 -22.00 9.80 -10.74
N SER A 425 -22.49 10.58 -11.70
CA SER A 425 -23.44 10.11 -12.70
C SER A 425 -23.18 10.69 -14.09
N GLY A 426 -23.94 10.23 -15.10
CA GLY A 426 -24.07 10.90 -16.40
C GLY A 426 -22.74 11.23 -17.08
N GLN A 427 -21.87 10.25 -17.27
CA GLN A 427 -20.52 10.38 -17.84
C GLN A 427 -19.53 11.22 -17.02
N ALA A 428 -19.76 11.44 -15.73
CA ALA A 428 -18.76 12.09 -14.88
C ALA A 428 -17.44 11.32 -14.93
N ALA A 429 -16.33 12.02 -15.18
CA ALA A 429 -15.02 11.39 -15.35
C ALA A 429 -14.05 11.90 -14.30
N ILE A 430 -13.61 11.00 -13.42
CA ILE A 430 -12.72 11.33 -12.32
C ILE A 430 -11.35 10.70 -12.58
N ASN A 431 -10.34 11.57 -12.70
CA ASN A 431 -8.94 11.22 -12.95
C ASN A 431 -8.74 10.27 -14.16
N ALA A 432 -9.20 10.70 -15.34
CA ALA A 432 -9.04 9.93 -16.60
C ALA A 432 -7.58 9.74 -17.07
N THR A 433 -6.57 10.04 -16.24
CA THR A 433 -5.16 9.76 -16.54
C THR A 433 -4.83 8.26 -16.53
N GLY A 434 -5.68 7.45 -15.88
CA GLY A 434 -5.49 6.02 -15.70
C GLY A 434 -4.50 5.61 -14.60
N ASP A 435 -3.87 6.57 -13.93
CA ASP A 435 -2.99 6.32 -12.79
C ASP A 435 -3.77 6.46 -11.47
N ALA A 436 -4.09 5.33 -10.86
CA ALA A 436 -4.85 5.28 -9.61
C ALA A 436 -4.08 5.85 -8.40
N GLN A 437 -2.75 5.99 -8.47
CA GLN A 437 -1.95 6.56 -7.38
C GLN A 437 -2.11 8.09 -7.28
N ARG A 438 -2.50 8.75 -8.38
CA ARG A 438 -2.62 10.21 -8.43
C ARG A 438 -3.88 10.74 -7.77
N MET A 439 -4.86 9.88 -7.47
CA MET A 439 -6.10 10.30 -6.82
C MET A 439 -6.43 9.42 -5.63
N MET A 440 -6.46 10.04 -4.46
CA MET A 440 -6.83 9.43 -3.19
C MET A 440 -8.02 10.18 -2.61
N VAL A 441 -9.12 9.49 -2.37
CA VAL A 441 -10.33 10.06 -1.78
C VAL A 441 -10.66 9.37 -0.47
N TYR A 442 -10.78 10.16 0.59
CA TYR A 442 -11.09 9.74 1.94
C TYR A 442 -12.48 10.27 2.31
N GLY A 443 -13.43 9.37 2.57
CA GLY A 443 -14.69 9.70 3.21
C GLY A 443 -14.46 9.90 4.71
N LEU A 444 -14.76 11.11 5.20
CA LEU A 444 -14.78 11.38 6.63
C LEU A 444 -15.91 10.59 7.31
N PRO A 445 -15.97 10.48 8.64
CA PRO A 445 -17.00 9.71 9.35
C PRO A 445 -18.44 10.13 9.00
N THR A 446 -18.64 11.36 8.55
CA THR A 446 -19.93 11.90 8.10
C THR A 446 -20.29 11.53 6.66
N CYS A 447 -19.35 11.02 5.87
CA CYS A 447 -19.60 10.49 4.52
C CYS A 447 -20.19 9.08 4.64
N THR A 448 -21.52 9.00 4.59
CA THR A 448 -22.27 7.74 4.76
C THR A 448 -22.71 7.09 3.45
N SER A 449 -22.44 7.71 2.30
CA SER A 449 -22.84 7.16 1.00
C SER A 449 -21.88 7.54 -0.11
N ALA A 450 -21.56 6.57 -0.96
CA ALA A 450 -20.86 6.77 -2.22
C ALA A 450 -21.65 6.09 -3.36
N SER A 451 -21.95 6.80 -4.44
CA SER A 451 -22.72 6.24 -5.55
C SER A 451 -22.11 6.56 -6.90
N PHE A 452 -22.02 5.55 -7.76
CA PHE A 452 -21.49 5.65 -9.11
C PHE A 452 -22.52 5.05 -10.08
N GLY A 453 -22.86 5.77 -11.15
CA GLY A 453 -23.80 5.26 -12.15
C GLY A 453 -23.77 6.05 -13.44
N GLY A 454 -24.61 5.70 -14.41
CA GLY A 454 -24.74 6.45 -15.67
C GLY A 454 -23.41 6.61 -16.40
N ASN A 455 -22.62 5.54 -16.46
CA ASN A 455 -21.29 5.43 -17.06
C ASN A 455 -20.29 6.48 -16.54
N ALA A 456 -20.36 6.78 -15.25
CA ALA A 456 -19.29 7.49 -14.57
C ALA A 456 -18.02 6.63 -14.59
N ALA A 457 -16.89 7.24 -14.94
CA ALA A 457 -15.58 6.59 -14.95
C ALA A 457 -14.76 7.08 -13.75
N TRP A 458 -14.22 6.14 -12.98
CA TRP A 458 -13.35 6.43 -11.85
C TRP A 458 -11.97 5.81 -12.03
N THR A 459 -10.92 6.55 -11.72
CA THR A 459 -9.57 6.00 -11.55
C THR A 459 -8.95 6.57 -10.28
N GLY A 460 -8.76 5.75 -9.27
CA GLY A 460 -8.20 6.21 -8.00
C GLY A 460 -8.52 5.29 -6.84
N THR A 461 -8.17 5.73 -5.65
CA THR A 461 -8.47 5.03 -4.40
C THR A 461 -9.62 5.70 -3.65
N LEU A 462 -10.53 4.89 -3.11
CA LEU A 462 -11.63 5.33 -2.27
C LEU A 462 -11.51 4.67 -0.88
N TYR A 463 -11.31 5.48 0.16
CA TYR A 463 -11.32 5.05 1.55
C TYR A 463 -12.47 5.72 2.30
N ALA A 464 -13.62 5.06 2.39
CA ALA A 464 -14.82 5.60 3.04
C ALA A 464 -15.47 4.52 3.93
N PRO A 465 -14.85 4.15 5.07
CA PRO A 465 -15.25 3.00 5.87
C PRO A 465 -16.64 3.09 6.51
N GLN A 466 -17.26 4.28 6.52
CA GLN A 466 -18.64 4.48 6.99
C GLN A 466 -19.66 4.58 5.84
N ALA A 467 -19.21 4.59 4.58
CA ALA A 467 -20.08 4.80 3.43
C ALA A 467 -20.66 3.50 2.88
N ALA A 468 -21.97 3.49 2.59
CA ALA A 468 -22.56 2.48 1.72
C ALA A 468 -22.24 2.85 0.26
N LEU A 469 -21.49 1.98 -0.42
CA LEU A 469 -21.14 2.11 -1.82
C LEU A 469 -22.22 1.48 -2.70
N THR A 470 -22.78 2.23 -3.63
CA THR A 470 -23.74 1.71 -4.61
C THR A 470 -23.27 1.96 -6.03
N PHE A 471 -23.19 0.91 -6.84
CA PHE A 471 -23.05 1.04 -8.29
C PHE A 471 -24.42 0.81 -8.93
N ASN A 472 -24.89 1.80 -9.69
CA ASN A 472 -26.24 1.85 -10.25
C ASN A 472 -26.21 1.73 -11.78
N GLY A 473 -25.61 0.65 -12.28
CA GLY A 473 -25.47 0.35 -13.71
C GLY A 473 -24.40 1.20 -14.41
N GLY A 474 -23.52 0.51 -15.12
CA GLY A 474 -22.60 1.02 -16.14
C GLY A 474 -23.12 0.76 -17.55
N GLY A 475 -22.46 1.36 -18.53
CA GLY A 475 -22.79 1.23 -19.94
C GLY A 475 -22.29 -0.10 -20.50
N MET A 476 -22.07 -0.16 -21.81
CA MET A 476 -21.33 -1.27 -22.43
C MET A 476 -19.81 -1.10 -22.33
N ASP A 477 -19.36 -0.03 -21.68
CA ASP A 477 -17.94 0.29 -21.58
C ASP A 477 -17.24 -0.66 -20.59
N THR A 478 -15.99 -0.96 -20.88
CA THR A 478 -15.18 -1.92 -20.10
C THR A 478 -14.38 -1.26 -18.98
N VAL A 479 -14.68 0.00 -18.62
CA VAL A 479 -13.89 0.77 -17.65
C VAL A 479 -14.84 1.63 -16.82
N ASP A 480 -15.38 1.05 -15.76
CA ASP A 480 -16.26 1.78 -14.85
C ASP A 480 -15.53 2.22 -13.56
N PHE A 481 -14.73 1.33 -12.95
CA PHE A 481 -13.86 1.67 -11.81
C PHE A 481 -12.48 1.05 -11.92
N ILE A 482 -11.44 1.88 -11.96
CA ILE A 482 -10.04 1.49 -11.86
C ILE A 482 -9.48 1.91 -10.49
N GLY A 483 -8.80 1.01 -9.81
CA GLY A 483 -8.10 1.28 -8.56
C GLY A 483 -8.58 0.39 -7.44
N ALA A 484 -8.78 0.96 -6.25
CA ALA A 484 -9.16 0.17 -5.08
C ALA A 484 -10.13 0.93 -4.17
N ALA A 485 -10.97 0.20 -3.44
CA ALA A 485 -12.00 0.76 -2.58
C ALA A 485 -12.09 0.03 -1.24
N ILE A 486 -12.18 0.80 -0.16
CA ILE A 486 -12.51 0.36 1.19
C ILE A 486 -13.76 1.11 1.63
N VAL A 487 -14.83 0.39 1.93
CA VAL A 487 -16.14 0.99 2.21
C VAL A 487 -16.89 0.32 3.37
N GLY A 488 -17.97 0.94 3.83
CA GLY A 488 -18.84 0.39 4.89
C GLY A 488 -19.61 -0.84 4.42
N SER A 489 -20.20 -0.78 3.22
CA SER A 489 -20.86 -1.90 2.53
C SER A 489 -20.83 -1.64 1.03
N ALA A 490 -21.07 -2.65 0.19
CA ALA A 490 -21.13 -2.44 -1.25
C ALA A 490 -22.33 -3.17 -1.89
N GLN A 491 -23.07 -2.45 -2.73
CA GLN A 491 -24.11 -3.03 -3.58
C GLN A 491 -23.80 -2.69 -5.04
N LEU A 492 -23.62 -3.72 -5.87
CA LEU A 492 -23.27 -3.57 -7.29
C LEU A 492 -24.45 -4.02 -8.15
N ASN A 493 -25.16 -3.07 -8.77
CA ASN A 493 -26.34 -3.35 -9.58
C ASN A 493 -26.04 -3.19 -11.09
N GLY A 494 -26.63 -4.05 -11.91
CA GLY A 494 -26.63 -3.90 -13.37
C GLY A 494 -25.39 -4.51 -14.04
N HIS A 495 -24.76 -3.77 -14.95
CA HIS A 495 -23.49 -4.15 -15.58
C HIS A 495 -22.39 -3.25 -15.05
N PHE A 496 -21.32 -3.82 -14.48
CA PHE A 496 -20.26 -3.00 -13.90
C PHE A 496 -18.93 -3.75 -13.89
N SER A 497 -17.83 -3.07 -14.22
CA SER A 497 -16.49 -3.64 -14.16
C SER A 497 -15.59 -2.89 -13.18
N PHE A 498 -15.01 -3.66 -12.25
CA PHE A 498 -14.05 -3.21 -11.25
C PHE A 498 -12.66 -3.78 -11.57
N HIS A 499 -11.68 -2.90 -11.75
CA HIS A 499 -10.33 -3.25 -12.15
C HIS A 499 -9.33 -2.84 -11.06
N TYR A 500 -8.84 -3.82 -10.31
CA TYR A 500 -7.82 -3.56 -9.29
C TYR A 500 -6.47 -3.27 -9.94
N ASP A 501 -5.90 -2.10 -9.65
CA ASP A 501 -4.51 -1.79 -10.00
C ASP A 501 -3.57 -2.35 -8.92
N GLU A 502 -2.89 -3.45 -9.22
CA GLU A 502 -1.97 -4.13 -8.31
C GLU A 502 -0.79 -3.26 -7.87
N ASN A 503 -0.49 -2.19 -8.62
CA ASN A 503 0.52 -1.23 -8.22
C ASN A 503 0.17 -0.52 -6.90
N LEU A 504 -1.12 -0.39 -6.56
CA LEU A 504 -1.58 0.15 -5.29
C LEU A 504 -1.14 -0.71 -4.09
N GLY A 505 -1.02 -2.02 -4.27
CA GLY A 505 -0.50 -2.92 -3.25
C GLY A 505 1.00 -2.77 -2.95
N ARG A 506 1.75 -2.08 -3.83
CA ARG A 506 3.21 -1.87 -3.68
C ARG A 506 3.56 -0.42 -3.38
N ASN A 507 2.92 0.51 -4.09
CA ASN A 507 3.25 1.93 -4.08
C ASN A 507 2.02 2.80 -3.74
N GLY A 508 0.89 2.21 -3.33
CA GLY A 508 -0.30 2.94 -2.89
C GLY A 508 -0.16 3.49 -1.46
N PRO A 509 -1.22 4.15 -0.95
CA PRO A 509 -1.27 4.62 0.42
C PRO A 509 -0.95 3.49 1.42
N SER A 510 -0.06 3.76 2.37
CA SER A 510 0.31 2.78 3.41
C SER A 510 -0.77 2.69 4.48
N ALA A 511 -1.09 1.48 4.92
CA ALA A 511 -1.86 1.21 6.13
C ALA A 511 -0.99 1.39 7.39
N SER A 512 -1.61 1.26 8.56
CA SER A 512 -0.90 1.09 9.82
C SER A 512 0.06 -0.11 9.74
N PHE A 513 1.19 0.00 10.45
CA PHE A 513 2.08 -1.13 10.65
C PHE A 513 1.42 -2.16 11.56
N ILE A 514 1.49 -3.44 11.16
CA ILE A 514 1.06 -4.56 12.00
C ILE A 514 2.29 -5.34 12.48
N ILE A 515 2.14 -6.02 13.61
CA ILE A 515 3.18 -6.89 14.16
C ILE A 515 3.29 -8.13 13.27
N ASP A 516 4.49 -8.37 12.74
CA ASP A 516 4.83 -9.59 11.99
C ASP A 516 5.35 -10.67 12.93
N SER A 517 6.31 -10.30 13.77
CA SER A 517 6.96 -11.22 14.70
C SER A 517 7.51 -10.48 15.91
N TRP A 518 7.68 -11.20 17.01
CA TRP A 518 8.36 -10.70 18.20
C TRP A 518 9.33 -11.74 18.76
N VAL A 519 10.38 -11.24 19.41
CA VAL A 519 11.39 -12.06 20.10
C VAL A 519 11.83 -11.35 21.38
N GLU A 520 12.17 -12.10 22.41
CA GLU A 520 12.82 -11.56 23.61
C GLU A 520 14.34 -11.57 23.44
N LEU A 521 15.01 -10.47 23.79
CA LEU A 521 16.46 -10.25 23.62
C LEU A 521 17.25 -10.39 24.91
#